data_AF-T1EI50-F1
#
_entry.id   AF-T1EI50-F1
#
_cell.length_a   1.000
_cell.length_b   1.000
_cell.length_c   1.000
_cell.angle_alpha   90.00
_cell.angle_beta   90.00
_cell.angle_gamma   90.00
#
_symmetry.space_group_name_H-M   'P 1'
#
loop_
_entity.id
_entity.type
_entity.pdbx_description
1 polymer ?
#
loop_
_entity_poly.entity_id
_entity_poly.type
_entity_poly.pdbx_seq_one_letter_code
_entity_poly.pdbx_strand_id
1 'polypeptide(L)'
;KITKQIKEKYPSFIDYKRISYTVRVLNYELFEKNMNLAVQLHTKYPQHLIGFDAVAEEDQGYSTLHYISQYLSLQKNGVKIIPLYLHAAETSWPDDLITGPFEDDPVSTLQNAYEAVLLNVKRIGHGKGFVKKPYLMQLLKKMKIAVEVCVISNQILGMDADLRNHFGQILYKNGVPIILSPDDPGTFGYDNFTTDWYQAYTGWGLNLGDLKQLAVNSLTYNGMTDEERKIAIEQKWRPSWEAFVNEVSNE
;
A
#
# COMPACT_ATOMS: atom_id res chain seq x y z
N LYS A 1 -14.39 -15.28 13.53
CA LYS A 1 -15.23 -16.46 13.22
C LYS A 1 -15.13 -16.83 11.73
N ILE A 2 -15.40 -15.91 10.80
CA ILE A 2 -15.34 -16.16 9.33
C ILE A 2 -13.95 -16.60 8.86
N THR A 3 -12.88 -15.87 9.20
CA THR A 3 -11.51 -16.22 8.75
C THR A 3 -11.09 -17.63 9.17
N LYS A 4 -11.52 -18.09 10.36
CA LYS A 4 -11.25 -19.45 10.83
C LYS A 4 -11.94 -20.49 9.94
N GLN A 5 -13.23 -20.27 9.62
CA GLN A 5 -13.99 -21.15 8.73
C GLN A 5 -13.39 -21.19 7.32
N ILE A 6 -12.87 -20.06 6.82
CA ILE A 6 -12.16 -20.01 5.53
C ILE A 6 -10.88 -20.84 5.58
N LYS A 7 -10.06 -20.72 6.64
CA LYS A 7 -8.83 -21.52 6.79
C LYS A 7 -9.11 -23.02 6.91
N GLU A 8 -10.20 -23.39 7.58
CA GLU A 8 -10.65 -24.78 7.69
C GLU A 8 -11.09 -25.34 6.33
N LYS A 9 -11.80 -24.53 5.53
CA LYS A 9 -12.26 -24.94 4.20
C LYS A 9 -11.17 -24.90 3.14
N TYR A 10 -10.23 -23.97 3.23
CA TYR A 10 -9.17 -23.73 2.26
C TYR A 10 -7.80 -23.67 2.96
N PRO A 11 -7.12 -24.80 3.16
CA PRO A 11 -5.87 -24.86 3.93
C PRO A 11 -4.73 -24.00 3.35
N SER A 12 -4.74 -23.73 2.03
CA SER A 12 -3.78 -22.84 1.37
C SER A 12 -4.00 -21.36 1.71
N PHE A 13 -5.20 -20.97 2.17
CA PHE A 13 -5.48 -19.61 2.59
C PHE A 13 -4.63 -19.23 3.82
N ILE A 14 -3.85 -18.15 3.71
CA ILE A 14 -2.91 -17.73 4.76
C ILE A 14 -3.66 -17.05 5.91
N ASP A 15 -4.16 -15.84 5.66
CA ASP A 15 -4.87 -15.03 6.65
C ASP A 15 -5.58 -13.85 6.01
N TYR A 16 -6.41 -13.17 6.80
CA TYR A 16 -6.97 -11.86 6.48
C TYR A 16 -6.77 -10.93 7.66
N LYS A 17 -6.23 -9.74 7.39
CA LYS A 17 -6.05 -8.67 8.37
C LYS A 17 -6.63 -7.37 7.79
N ARG A 18 -7.04 -6.47 8.68
CA ARG A 18 -7.71 -5.22 8.35
C ARG A 18 -6.83 -4.02 8.69
N ILE A 19 -6.77 -3.05 7.80
CA ILE A 19 -6.32 -1.70 8.09
C ILE A 19 -7.57 -0.87 8.28
N SER A 20 -7.68 -0.16 9.41
CA SER A 20 -8.75 0.80 9.62
C SER A 20 -8.43 2.07 8.86
N TYR A 21 -9.43 2.85 8.51
CA TYR A 21 -9.19 4.09 7.79
C TYR A 21 -10.10 5.22 8.28
N THR A 22 -9.73 6.43 7.90
CA THR A 22 -10.58 7.62 7.89
C THR A 22 -10.60 8.20 6.48
N VAL A 23 -11.46 9.19 6.25
CA VAL A 23 -11.53 9.91 4.97
C VAL A 23 -10.86 11.27 5.13
N ARG A 24 -9.96 11.62 4.20
CA ARG A 24 -9.14 12.84 4.26
C ARG A 24 -9.88 14.16 3.93
N VAL A 25 -11.20 14.14 3.75
CA VAL A 25 -12.02 15.36 3.58
C VAL A 25 -12.75 15.76 4.87
N LEU A 26 -12.60 14.96 5.93
CA LEU A 26 -13.31 15.19 7.20
C LEU A 26 -12.62 16.27 8.04
N ASN A 27 -13.38 16.99 8.84
CA ASN A 27 -12.76 17.92 9.81
C ASN A 27 -11.93 17.19 10.87
N TYR A 28 -11.12 17.96 11.62
CA TYR A 28 -10.25 17.44 12.68
C TYR A 28 -10.96 16.56 13.71
N GLU A 29 -12.15 16.95 14.17
CA GLU A 29 -12.88 16.20 15.21
C GLU A 29 -13.27 14.81 14.73
N LEU A 30 -13.82 14.70 13.52
CA LEU A 30 -14.21 13.42 12.94
C LEU A 30 -13.00 12.56 12.58
N PHE A 31 -11.94 13.18 12.05
CA PHE A 31 -10.68 12.49 11.76
C PHE A 31 -10.09 11.88 13.04
N GLU A 32 -9.97 12.68 14.10
CA GLU A 32 -9.45 12.26 15.40
C GLU A 32 -10.33 11.18 16.04
N LYS A 33 -11.67 11.31 15.95
CA LYS A 33 -12.60 10.29 16.44
C LYS A 33 -12.38 8.94 15.76
N ASN A 34 -12.26 8.91 14.43
CA ASN A 34 -12.01 7.69 13.66
C ASN A 34 -10.64 7.08 14.00
N MET A 35 -9.62 7.93 14.13
CA MET A 35 -8.27 7.53 14.53
C MET A 35 -8.26 6.90 15.93
N ASN A 36 -8.91 7.54 16.91
CA ASN A 36 -9.01 7.03 18.28
C ASN A 36 -9.76 5.70 18.33
N LEU A 37 -10.82 5.54 17.53
CA LEU A 37 -11.51 4.26 17.39
C LEU A 37 -10.58 3.19 16.82
N ALA A 38 -9.79 3.50 15.79
CA ALA A 38 -8.82 2.57 15.24
C ALA A 38 -7.78 2.13 16.27
N VAL A 39 -7.28 3.06 17.11
CA VAL A 39 -6.37 2.74 18.23
C VAL A 39 -7.03 1.81 19.25
N GLN A 40 -8.27 2.09 19.65
CA GLN A 40 -9.00 1.24 20.59
C GLN A 40 -9.21 -0.18 20.03
N LEU A 41 -9.57 -0.29 18.75
CA LEU A 41 -9.77 -1.58 18.10
C LEU A 41 -8.47 -2.33 17.87
N HIS A 42 -7.37 -1.65 17.51
CA HIS A 42 -6.03 -2.24 17.42
C HIS A 42 -5.58 -2.79 18.77
N THR A 43 -5.79 -2.01 19.84
CA THR A 43 -5.44 -2.43 21.21
C THR A 43 -6.21 -3.69 21.62
N LYS A 44 -7.49 -3.77 21.25
CA LYS A 44 -8.36 -4.90 21.60
C LYS A 44 -8.16 -6.13 20.70
N TYR A 45 -7.82 -5.93 19.43
CA TYR A 45 -7.71 -6.98 18.41
C TYR A 45 -6.46 -6.83 17.52
N PRO A 46 -5.25 -6.78 18.11
CA PRO A 46 -4.02 -6.42 17.39
C PRO A 46 -3.65 -7.41 16.27
N GLN A 47 -4.09 -8.67 16.39
CA GLN A 47 -3.87 -9.71 15.40
C GLN A 47 -4.75 -9.57 14.14
N HIS A 48 -5.84 -8.79 14.23
CA HIS A 48 -6.83 -8.62 13.16
C HIS A 48 -6.82 -7.22 12.57
N LEU A 49 -6.76 -6.18 13.40
CA LEU A 49 -6.66 -4.80 12.94
C LEU A 49 -5.21 -4.36 13.11
N ILE A 50 -4.49 -4.18 12.00
CA ILE A 50 -3.02 -4.05 12.01
C ILE A 50 -2.52 -2.64 11.79
N GLY A 51 -3.40 -1.69 11.48
CA GLY A 51 -2.97 -0.34 11.19
C GLY A 51 -4.09 0.64 10.88
N PHE A 52 -3.65 1.84 10.52
CA PHE A 52 -4.50 2.97 10.16
C PHE A 52 -4.06 3.62 8.84
N ASP A 53 -5.03 4.16 8.10
CA ASP A 53 -4.87 4.83 6.81
C ASP A 53 -5.83 6.04 6.70
N ALA A 54 -5.55 6.95 5.76
CA ALA A 54 -6.47 8.00 5.31
C ALA A 54 -6.70 7.86 3.80
N VAL A 55 -7.95 7.65 3.39
CA VAL A 55 -8.35 7.34 2.01
C VAL A 55 -9.16 8.48 1.38
N ALA A 56 -9.66 8.25 0.16
CA ALA A 56 -10.34 9.18 -0.77
C ALA A 56 -9.39 10.02 -1.64
N GLU A 57 -9.97 10.69 -2.63
CA GLU A 57 -9.26 11.45 -3.66
C GLU A 57 -8.28 12.45 -3.03
N GLU A 58 -7.00 12.23 -3.32
CA GLU A 58 -5.92 12.92 -2.62
C GLU A 58 -5.76 14.36 -3.09
N ASP A 59 -5.94 14.63 -4.38
CA ASP A 59 -5.86 15.99 -4.96
C ASP A 59 -7.05 16.89 -4.60
N GLN A 60 -8.12 16.34 -4.03
CA GLN A 60 -9.32 17.05 -3.57
C GLN A 60 -9.52 16.97 -2.06
N GLY A 61 -8.57 16.37 -1.34
CA GLY A 61 -8.59 16.16 0.09
C GLY A 61 -7.62 17.05 0.85
N TYR A 62 -7.66 16.96 2.17
CA TYR A 62 -6.60 17.49 3.01
C TYR A 62 -5.35 16.61 2.91
N SER A 63 -4.20 17.27 2.97
CA SER A 63 -2.87 16.70 3.03
C SER A 63 -2.64 15.95 4.35
N THR A 64 -1.63 15.09 4.35
CA THR A 64 -1.13 14.45 5.57
C THR A 64 -0.59 15.49 6.55
N LEU A 65 -0.03 16.60 6.03
CA LEU A 65 0.48 17.70 6.84
C LEU A 65 -0.63 18.39 7.62
N HIS A 66 -1.81 18.57 7.02
CA HIS A 66 -2.97 19.16 7.68
C HIS A 66 -3.31 18.43 9.00
N TYR A 67 -3.26 17.09 9.02
CA TYR A 67 -3.52 16.26 10.21
C TYR A 67 -2.26 15.82 10.98
N ILE A 68 -1.13 16.51 10.81
CA ILE A 68 0.15 16.02 11.35
C ILE A 68 0.14 15.87 12.87
N SER A 69 -0.59 16.74 13.59
CA SER A 69 -0.69 16.65 15.06
C SER A 69 -1.44 15.39 15.50
N GLN A 70 -2.48 14.97 14.77
CA GLN A 70 -3.19 13.72 15.01
C GLN A 70 -2.28 12.51 14.75
N TYR A 71 -1.52 12.51 13.65
CA TYR A 71 -0.59 11.41 13.37
C TYR A 71 0.55 11.32 14.39
N LEU A 72 1.10 12.45 14.84
CA LEU A 72 2.15 12.48 15.86
C LEU A 72 1.65 12.03 17.23
N SER A 73 0.37 12.22 17.55
CA SER A 73 -0.23 11.73 18.80
C SER A 73 -0.31 10.19 18.87
N LEU A 74 -0.19 9.50 17.72
CA LEU A 74 -0.08 8.04 17.65
C LEU A 74 1.29 7.50 18.05
N GLN A 75 2.15 8.32 18.65
CA GLN A 75 3.45 7.91 19.17
C GLN A 75 3.51 8.14 20.68
N LYS A 76 3.98 7.13 21.42
CA LYS A 76 4.24 7.21 22.86
C LYS A 76 5.64 6.71 23.14
N ASN A 77 6.48 7.54 23.75
CA ASN A 77 7.89 7.23 24.06
C ASN A 77 8.69 6.76 22.83
N GLY A 78 8.45 7.36 21.67
CA GLY A 78 9.11 6.98 20.40
C GLY A 78 8.61 5.68 19.78
N VAL A 79 7.59 5.04 20.36
CA VAL A 79 6.96 3.83 19.81
C VAL A 79 5.58 4.18 19.26
N LYS A 80 5.30 3.74 18.03
CA LYS A 80 3.97 3.87 17.44
C LYS A 80 2.96 3.01 18.18
N ILE A 81 1.84 3.62 18.57
CA ILE A 81 0.70 2.95 19.18
C ILE A 81 0.00 2.04 18.15
N ILE A 82 -0.08 2.51 16.90
CA ILE A 82 -0.66 1.77 15.77
C ILE A 82 0.21 2.00 14.51
N PRO A 83 0.50 0.96 13.72
CA PRO A 83 1.19 1.13 12.44
C PRO A 83 0.38 1.94 11.43
N LEU A 84 1.06 2.67 10.56
CA LEU A 84 0.43 3.49 9.50
C LEU A 84 0.69 2.87 8.12
N TYR A 85 -0.32 2.85 7.27
CA TYR A 85 -0.28 2.35 5.89
C TYR A 85 -0.93 3.39 4.98
N LEU A 86 -0.31 4.56 4.87
CA LEU A 86 -0.97 5.72 4.28
C LEU A 86 -1.00 5.64 2.75
N HIS A 87 -2.15 5.94 2.14
CA HIS A 87 -2.19 6.46 0.78
C HIS A 87 -1.41 7.77 0.73
N ALA A 88 -0.42 7.85 -0.17
CA ALA A 88 0.40 9.04 -0.30
C ALA A 88 0.88 9.24 -1.73
N ALA A 89 0.76 10.48 -2.21
CA ALA A 89 1.26 10.94 -3.50
C ALA A 89 0.70 10.15 -4.70
N GLU A 90 -0.56 9.73 -4.67
CA GLU A 90 -1.31 9.35 -5.86
C GLU A 90 -1.73 10.58 -6.65
N THR A 91 -0.76 11.18 -7.34
CA THR A 91 -1.00 12.44 -8.06
C THR A 91 -0.13 12.58 -9.28
N SER A 92 -0.67 13.28 -10.28
CA SER A 92 0.09 13.76 -11.43
C SER A 92 0.51 15.23 -11.30
N TRP A 93 -0.04 15.97 -10.32
CA TRP A 93 0.22 17.39 -10.12
C TRP A 93 1.71 17.67 -9.85
N PRO A 94 2.23 18.83 -10.29
CA PRO A 94 3.57 19.26 -9.98
C PRO A 94 3.69 19.80 -8.54
N ASP A 95 4.92 19.91 -8.06
CA ASP A 95 5.25 20.19 -6.66
C ASP A 95 5.05 21.67 -6.27
N ASP A 96 5.08 22.55 -7.27
CA ASP A 96 4.97 24.00 -7.14
C ASP A 96 3.52 24.50 -7.14
N LEU A 97 2.54 23.59 -7.25
CA LEU A 97 1.11 23.91 -7.17
C LEU A 97 0.50 23.40 -5.88
N ILE A 98 -0.22 24.29 -5.20
CA ILE A 98 -1.15 23.91 -4.13
C ILE A 98 -2.26 23.08 -4.77
N THR A 99 -2.61 21.97 -4.13
CA THR A 99 -3.72 21.10 -4.53
C THR A 99 -4.79 21.10 -3.44
N GLY A 100 -5.97 20.56 -3.75
CA GLY A 100 -7.09 20.57 -2.82
C GLY A 100 -7.87 21.88 -2.82
N PRO A 101 -9.13 21.86 -2.39
CA PRO A 101 -10.00 23.04 -2.38
C PRO A 101 -9.90 23.87 -1.10
N PHE A 102 -9.03 23.51 -0.14
CA PHE A 102 -9.03 24.05 1.21
C PHE A 102 -7.95 25.11 1.42
N GLU A 103 -8.36 26.35 1.75
CA GLU A 103 -7.43 27.49 1.92
C GLU A 103 -6.49 27.33 3.13
N ASP A 104 -6.86 26.52 4.12
CA ASP A 104 -6.09 26.25 5.34
C ASP A 104 -5.08 25.10 5.18
N ASP A 105 -4.92 24.58 3.96
CA ASP A 105 -3.95 23.54 3.62
C ASP A 105 -3.08 23.95 2.43
N PRO A 106 -2.01 24.73 2.66
CA PRO A 106 -1.31 25.45 1.59
C PRO A 106 -0.22 24.60 0.91
N VAL A 107 -0.42 23.29 0.76
CA VAL A 107 0.59 22.38 0.18
C VAL A 107 0.06 21.58 -1.00
N SER A 108 1.00 21.11 -1.82
CA SER A 108 0.73 20.14 -2.88
C SER A 108 0.47 18.76 -2.30
N THR A 109 -0.31 17.92 -3.01
CA THR A 109 -0.43 16.48 -2.76
C THR A 109 0.93 15.80 -2.70
N LEU A 110 1.89 16.26 -3.52
CA LEU A 110 3.24 15.71 -3.51
C LEU A 110 3.95 15.87 -2.16
N GLN A 111 3.50 16.81 -1.31
CA GLN A 111 3.99 16.96 0.04
C GLN A 111 3.82 15.65 0.82
N ASN A 112 2.68 14.94 0.67
CA ASN A 112 2.36 13.69 1.38
C ASN A 112 3.44 12.61 1.25
N ALA A 113 4.26 12.63 0.19
CA ALA A 113 5.42 11.74 0.06
C ALA A 113 6.45 11.95 1.18
N TYR A 114 6.69 13.19 1.59
CA TYR A 114 7.59 13.54 2.68
C TYR A 114 7.00 13.12 4.03
N GLU A 115 5.74 13.46 4.32
CA GLU A 115 5.13 13.07 5.60
C GLU A 115 5.05 11.56 5.73
N ALA A 116 4.72 10.80 4.68
CA ALA A 116 4.70 9.34 4.75
C ALA A 116 6.06 8.76 5.19
N VAL A 117 7.16 9.28 4.64
CA VAL A 117 8.52 8.87 5.01
C VAL A 117 8.87 9.31 6.43
N LEU A 118 8.60 10.57 6.79
CA LEU A 118 8.89 11.12 8.12
C LEU A 118 8.09 10.44 9.23
N LEU A 119 6.82 10.13 8.93
CA LEU A 119 5.96 9.36 9.81
C LEU A 119 6.37 7.89 9.87
N ASN A 120 7.34 7.41 9.08
CA ASN A 120 7.82 6.03 9.09
C ASN A 120 6.69 5.01 8.86
N VAL A 121 5.87 5.22 7.82
CA VAL A 121 4.79 4.30 7.45
C VAL A 121 5.32 2.90 7.14
N LYS A 122 4.49 1.87 7.30
CA LYS A 122 4.85 0.48 6.98
C LYS A 122 4.81 0.20 5.49
N ARG A 123 3.81 0.75 4.80
CA ARG A 123 3.68 0.77 3.34
C ARG A 123 3.03 2.07 2.90
N ILE A 124 3.17 2.37 1.62
CA ILE A 124 2.60 3.53 0.95
C ILE A 124 1.61 3.03 -0.10
N GLY A 125 0.36 3.48 -0.01
CA GLY A 125 -0.63 3.27 -1.07
C GLY A 125 -0.32 4.14 -2.28
N HIS A 126 -0.29 3.52 -3.46
CA HIS A 126 -0.07 4.12 -4.79
C HIS A 126 1.32 4.73 -4.99
N GLY A 127 1.67 5.83 -4.32
CA GLY A 127 3.05 6.35 -4.32
C GLY A 127 3.56 6.88 -5.67
N LYS A 128 2.68 7.27 -6.59
CA LYS A 128 3.05 7.77 -7.94
C LYS A 128 4.07 8.91 -7.89
N GLY A 129 3.84 9.90 -7.04
CA GLY A 129 4.66 11.09 -6.91
C GLY A 129 6.10 10.84 -6.48
N PHE A 130 6.41 9.66 -5.90
CA PHE A 130 7.77 9.31 -5.53
C PHE A 130 8.73 9.27 -6.73
N VAL A 131 8.24 9.05 -7.95
CA VAL A 131 9.10 9.09 -9.16
C VAL A 131 9.71 10.47 -9.42
N LYS A 132 9.12 11.54 -8.86
CA LYS A 132 9.63 12.91 -8.91
C LYS A 132 10.62 13.21 -7.77
N LYS A 133 10.84 12.26 -6.85
CA LYS A 133 11.59 12.46 -5.60
C LYS A 133 12.70 11.40 -5.42
N PRO A 134 13.81 11.46 -6.19
CA PRO A 134 14.86 10.43 -6.16
C PRO A 134 15.45 10.16 -4.77
N TYR A 135 15.59 11.20 -3.94
CA TYR A 135 16.08 11.03 -2.58
C TYR A 135 15.08 10.26 -1.69
N LEU A 136 13.78 10.54 -1.83
CA LEU A 136 12.76 9.79 -1.09
C LEU A 136 12.71 8.33 -1.55
N MET A 137 12.88 8.04 -2.84
CA MET A 137 13.01 6.65 -3.32
C MET A 137 14.18 5.91 -2.66
N GLN A 138 15.32 6.57 -2.47
CA GLN A 138 16.45 5.98 -1.72
C GLN A 138 16.09 5.72 -0.25
N LEU A 139 15.34 6.62 0.38
CA LEU A 139 14.84 6.42 1.75
C LEU A 139 13.88 5.24 1.84
N LEU A 140 12.94 5.08 0.90
CA LEU A 140 12.04 3.92 0.87
C LEU A 140 12.81 2.59 0.86
N LYS A 141 13.88 2.52 0.05
CA LYS A 141 14.78 1.36 0.01
C LYS A 141 15.47 1.12 1.35
N LYS A 142 16.09 2.15 1.90
CA LYS A 142 16.85 2.08 3.16
C LYS A 142 15.95 1.70 4.34
N MET A 143 14.76 2.27 4.38
CA MET A 143 13.78 2.09 5.46
C MET A 143 12.91 0.84 5.27
N LYS A 144 13.04 0.16 4.12
CA LYS A 144 12.24 -1.02 3.77
C LYS A 144 10.74 -0.70 3.80
N ILE A 145 10.36 0.42 3.20
CA ILE A 145 8.97 0.82 3.00
C ILE A 145 8.57 0.43 1.59
N ALA A 146 7.58 -0.45 1.47
CA ALA A 146 7.07 -0.86 0.17
C ALA A 146 5.96 0.07 -0.34
N VAL A 147 5.90 0.25 -1.66
CA VAL A 147 4.81 0.93 -2.35
C VAL A 147 3.83 -0.11 -2.90
N GLU A 148 2.55 0.04 -2.58
CA GLU A 148 1.45 -0.75 -3.14
C GLU A 148 1.06 -0.11 -4.48
N VAL A 149 1.28 -0.84 -5.57
CA VAL A 149 1.06 -0.37 -6.94
C VAL A 149 -0.20 -1.02 -7.50
N CYS A 150 -1.16 -0.18 -7.89
CA CYS A 150 -2.51 -0.57 -8.31
C CYS A 150 -2.72 -0.28 -9.80
N VAL A 151 -2.15 -1.14 -10.66
CA VAL A 151 -1.92 -0.85 -12.08
C VAL A 151 -3.21 -0.48 -12.82
N ILE A 152 -4.28 -1.24 -12.62
CA ILE A 152 -5.56 -0.98 -13.28
C ILE A 152 -6.25 0.26 -12.71
N SER A 153 -6.21 0.45 -11.38
CA SER A 153 -6.75 1.65 -10.73
C SER A 153 -6.12 2.92 -11.31
N ASN A 154 -4.79 2.95 -11.39
CA ASN A 154 -4.06 4.09 -11.92
C ASN A 154 -4.38 4.38 -13.40
N GLN A 155 -4.64 3.37 -14.22
CA GLN A 155 -5.09 3.58 -15.60
C GLN A 155 -6.52 4.14 -15.67
N ILE A 156 -7.46 3.53 -14.94
CA ILE A 156 -8.88 3.92 -14.96
C ILE A 156 -9.07 5.34 -14.43
N LEU A 157 -8.34 5.70 -13.36
CA LEU A 157 -8.36 7.03 -12.77
C LEU A 157 -7.54 8.07 -13.56
N GLY A 158 -7.02 7.70 -14.74
CA GLY A 158 -6.34 8.63 -15.64
C GLY A 158 -4.92 9.04 -15.19
N MET A 159 -4.35 8.34 -14.22
CA MET A 159 -2.99 8.61 -13.74
C MET A 159 -1.92 8.15 -14.75
N ASP A 160 -2.12 6.99 -15.37
CA ASP A 160 -1.18 6.41 -16.34
C ASP A 160 -1.95 5.82 -17.54
N ALA A 161 -2.10 6.61 -18.60
CA ALA A 161 -2.84 6.18 -19.80
C ALA A 161 -2.17 4.98 -20.51
N ASP A 162 -0.83 5.03 -20.66
CA ASP A 162 -0.03 3.96 -21.26
C ASP A 162 0.75 3.22 -20.17
N LEU A 163 0.35 1.97 -19.91
CA LEU A 163 0.93 1.13 -18.85
C LEU A 163 2.40 0.77 -19.08
N ARG A 164 2.93 0.96 -20.30
CA ARG A 164 4.37 0.83 -20.58
C ARG A 164 5.19 1.93 -19.90
N ASN A 165 4.55 3.06 -19.59
CA ASN A 165 5.14 4.21 -18.89
C ASN A 165 4.71 4.28 -17.41
N HIS A 166 4.02 3.26 -16.91
CA HIS A 166 3.47 3.25 -15.56
C HIS A 166 4.55 3.51 -14.49
N PHE A 167 4.27 4.39 -13.54
CA PHE A 167 5.24 4.80 -12.51
C PHE A 167 5.79 3.62 -11.69
N GLY A 168 4.98 2.58 -11.48
CA GLY A 168 5.39 1.36 -10.76
C GLY A 168 6.63 0.70 -11.34
N GLN A 169 6.79 0.72 -12.68
CA GLN A 169 7.99 0.23 -13.36
C GLN A 169 9.22 1.07 -13.01
N ILE A 170 9.06 2.40 -12.91
CA ILE A 170 10.14 3.32 -12.57
C ILE A 170 10.61 3.07 -11.14
N LEU A 171 9.67 2.93 -10.20
CA LEU A 171 9.97 2.57 -8.81
C LEU A 171 10.72 1.23 -8.73
N TYR A 172 10.19 0.21 -9.41
CA TYR A 172 10.78 -1.13 -9.46
C TYR A 172 12.22 -1.14 -10.01
N LYS A 173 12.45 -0.48 -11.16
CA LYS A 173 13.79 -0.40 -11.80
C LYS A 173 14.80 0.37 -10.95
N ASN A 174 14.34 1.29 -10.10
CA ASN A 174 15.19 1.97 -9.13
C ASN A 174 15.41 1.16 -7.84
N GLY A 175 14.87 -0.06 -7.75
CA GLY A 175 15.00 -0.97 -6.63
C GLY A 175 14.17 -0.58 -5.41
N VAL A 176 13.17 0.30 -5.57
CA VAL A 176 12.18 0.56 -4.51
C VAL A 176 11.37 -0.74 -4.30
N PRO A 177 11.15 -1.19 -3.07
CA PRO A 177 10.28 -2.33 -2.83
C PRO A 177 8.86 -2.00 -3.27
N ILE A 178 8.30 -2.81 -4.16
CA ILE A 178 6.91 -2.66 -4.59
C ILE A 178 6.12 -3.96 -4.41
N ILE A 179 4.80 -3.83 -4.29
CA ILE A 179 3.82 -4.91 -4.23
C ILE A 179 2.70 -4.56 -5.21
N LEU A 180 2.17 -5.55 -5.94
CA LEU A 180 0.99 -5.35 -6.78
C LEU A 180 -0.30 -5.59 -5.96
N SER A 181 -1.29 -4.73 -6.13
CA SER A 181 -2.61 -4.79 -5.49
C SER A 181 -3.70 -4.45 -6.53
N PRO A 182 -4.92 -5.01 -6.46
CA PRO A 182 -5.98 -4.67 -7.42
C PRO A 182 -6.81 -3.44 -7.00
N ASP A 183 -6.55 -2.91 -5.80
CA ASP A 183 -7.30 -1.79 -5.22
C ASP A 183 -8.81 -2.12 -5.07
N ASP A 184 -9.67 -1.49 -5.87
CA ASP A 184 -11.13 -1.68 -5.90
C ASP A 184 -11.61 -2.44 -7.16
N PRO A 185 -11.21 -3.71 -7.39
CA PRO A 185 -11.49 -4.42 -8.65
C PRO A 185 -12.99 -4.47 -8.96
N GLY A 186 -13.83 -4.70 -7.94
CA GLY A 186 -15.28 -4.76 -8.11
C GLY A 186 -15.91 -3.44 -8.57
N THR A 187 -15.35 -2.29 -8.17
CA THR A 187 -15.78 -0.96 -8.65
C THR A 187 -15.36 -0.75 -10.10
N PHE A 188 -14.21 -1.28 -10.48
CA PHE A 188 -13.63 -1.19 -11.83
C PHE A 188 -14.19 -2.24 -12.81
N GLY A 189 -15.08 -3.13 -12.35
CA GLY A 189 -15.74 -4.12 -13.21
C GLY A 189 -14.94 -5.39 -13.49
N TYR A 190 -13.95 -5.72 -12.64
CA TYR A 190 -13.26 -7.01 -12.68
C TYR A 190 -13.20 -7.65 -11.28
N ASP A 191 -12.96 -8.95 -11.17
CA ASP A 191 -13.12 -9.69 -9.91
C ASP A 191 -11.89 -10.52 -9.52
N ASN A 192 -10.75 -10.29 -10.18
CA ASN A 192 -9.56 -11.08 -9.97
C ASN A 192 -8.29 -10.22 -9.81
N PHE A 193 -7.31 -10.81 -9.14
CA PHE A 193 -5.99 -10.21 -8.90
C PHE A 193 -5.04 -10.35 -10.10
N THR A 194 -5.33 -11.28 -11.01
CA THR A 194 -4.45 -11.64 -12.13
C THR A 194 -4.34 -10.52 -13.16
N THR A 195 -5.38 -9.69 -13.33
CA THR A 195 -5.38 -8.59 -14.30
C THR A 195 -4.23 -7.60 -14.07
N ASP A 196 -4.03 -7.10 -12.84
CA ASP A 196 -2.92 -6.18 -12.53
C ASP A 196 -1.55 -6.84 -12.76
N TRP A 197 -1.42 -8.13 -12.42
CA TRP A 197 -0.21 -8.90 -12.66
C TRP A 197 0.09 -9.07 -14.15
N TYR A 198 -0.93 -9.35 -14.96
CA TYR A 198 -0.80 -9.48 -16.40
C TYR A 198 -0.37 -8.15 -17.04
N GLN A 199 -0.98 -7.04 -16.63
CA GLN A 199 -0.61 -5.72 -17.13
C GLN A 199 0.80 -5.30 -16.70
N ALA A 200 1.18 -5.56 -15.44
CA ALA A 200 2.54 -5.32 -15.00
C ALA A 200 3.54 -6.20 -15.77
N TYR A 201 3.25 -7.49 -15.94
CA TYR A 201 4.09 -8.44 -16.65
C TYR A 201 4.35 -8.02 -18.09
N THR A 202 3.27 -7.77 -18.85
CA THR A 202 3.35 -7.43 -20.27
C THR A 202 3.83 -5.99 -20.49
N GLY A 203 3.31 -5.03 -19.72
CA GLY A 203 3.61 -3.61 -19.87
C GLY A 203 5.03 -3.24 -19.43
N TRP A 204 5.57 -3.91 -18.39
CA TRP A 204 6.89 -3.58 -17.85
C TRP A 204 8.00 -4.52 -18.35
N GLY A 205 7.64 -5.54 -19.14
CA GLY A 205 8.58 -6.53 -19.66
C GLY A 205 9.20 -7.40 -18.57
N LEU A 206 8.39 -7.80 -17.58
CA LEU A 206 8.85 -8.61 -16.46
C LEU A 206 9.15 -10.05 -16.90
N ASN A 207 10.11 -10.69 -16.24
CA ASN A 207 10.40 -12.12 -16.38
C ASN A 207 9.90 -12.92 -15.16
N LEU A 208 10.03 -14.25 -15.20
CA LEU A 208 9.59 -15.15 -14.13
C LEU A 208 10.25 -14.83 -12.76
N GLY A 209 11.51 -14.42 -12.77
CA GLY A 209 12.24 -14.00 -11.57
C GLY A 209 11.66 -12.71 -10.97
N ASP A 210 11.26 -11.76 -11.81
CA ASP A 210 10.61 -10.52 -11.36
C ASP A 210 9.24 -10.83 -10.72
N LEU A 211 8.44 -11.70 -11.35
CA LEU A 211 7.17 -12.17 -10.79
C LEU A 211 7.35 -12.82 -9.42
N LYS A 212 8.37 -13.68 -9.28
CA LYS A 212 8.72 -14.28 -8.00
C LYS A 212 9.06 -13.22 -6.96
N GLN A 213 9.87 -12.23 -7.33
CA GLN A 213 10.29 -11.15 -6.42
C GLN A 213 9.09 -10.32 -5.95
N LEU A 214 8.17 -9.95 -6.85
CA LEU A 214 6.94 -9.23 -6.49
C LEU A 214 6.05 -10.06 -5.56
N ALA A 215 5.97 -11.37 -5.77
CA ALA A 215 5.19 -12.27 -4.92
C ALA A 215 5.80 -12.36 -3.52
N VAL A 216 7.12 -12.51 -3.43
CA VAL A 216 7.86 -12.50 -2.16
C VAL A 216 7.73 -11.14 -1.46
N ASN A 217 7.75 -10.03 -2.19
CA ASN A 217 7.56 -8.71 -1.61
C ASN A 217 6.19 -8.60 -0.92
N SER A 218 5.12 -9.12 -1.54
CA SER A 218 3.78 -9.11 -0.94
C SER A 218 3.74 -9.83 0.43
N LEU A 219 4.57 -10.86 0.60
CA LEU A 219 4.73 -11.58 1.86
C LEU A 219 5.72 -10.89 2.81
N THR A 220 6.76 -10.26 2.28
CA THR A 220 7.81 -9.61 3.08
C THR A 220 7.29 -8.36 3.79
N TYR A 221 6.46 -7.58 3.11
CA TYR A 221 6.00 -6.26 3.57
C TYR A 221 4.56 -6.28 4.12
N ASN A 222 3.97 -7.46 4.33
CA ASN A 222 2.65 -7.58 4.96
C ASN A 222 2.68 -7.21 6.46
N GLY A 223 1.49 -7.07 7.04
CA GLY A 223 1.32 -6.82 8.47
C GLY A 223 1.26 -8.08 9.35
N MET A 224 1.79 -9.22 8.88
CA MET A 224 1.92 -10.41 9.73
C MET A 224 3.09 -10.26 10.71
N THR A 225 3.05 -11.01 11.80
CA THR A 225 4.23 -11.19 12.65
C THR A 225 5.33 -11.94 11.88
N ASP A 226 6.57 -11.85 12.33
CA ASP A 226 7.69 -12.53 11.67
C ASP A 226 7.48 -14.06 11.63
N GLU A 227 6.90 -14.64 12.68
CA GLU A 227 6.59 -16.07 12.74
C GLU A 227 5.44 -16.46 11.79
N GLU A 228 4.33 -15.71 11.81
CA GLU A 228 3.22 -15.90 10.86
C GLU A 228 3.71 -15.83 9.41
N ARG A 229 4.56 -14.84 9.11
CA ARG A 229 5.14 -14.63 7.79
C ARG A 229 6.06 -15.79 7.38
N LYS A 230 6.94 -16.24 8.27
CA LYS A 230 7.83 -17.38 8.02
C LYS A 230 7.03 -18.64 7.69
N ILE A 231 5.99 -18.94 8.47
CA ILE A 231 5.09 -20.07 8.22
C ILE A 231 4.41 -19.93 6.86
N ALA A 232 3.87 -18.76 6.54
CA ALA A 232 3.19 -18.52 5.27
C ALA A 232 4.13 -18.70 4.06
N ILE A 233 5.37 -18.23 4.14
CA ILE A 233 6.36 -18.37 3.07
C ILE A 233 6.76 -19.84 2.93
N GLU A 234 7.20 -20.48 4.01
CA GLU A 234 7.83 -21.80 3.94
C GLU A 234 6.84 -22.94 3.73
N GLN A 235 5.64 -22.85 4.34
CA GLN A 235 4.70 -23.97 4.33
C GLN A 235 3.60 -23.83 3.29
N LYS A 236 3.37 -22.62 2.74
CA LYS A 236 2.28 -22.37 1.79
C LYS A 236 2.79 -21.83 0.46
N TRP A 237 3.42 -20.66 0.48
CA TRP A 237 3.81 -20.01 -0.77
C TRP A 237 4.93 -20.74 -1.52
N ARG A 238 6.01 -21.13 -0.85
CA ARG A 238 7.15 -21.79 -1.49
C ARG A 238 6.76 -23.12 -2.18
N PRO A 239 6.01 -24.04 -1.53
CA PRO A 239 5.52 -25.24 -2.20
C PRO A 239 4.62 -24.95 -3.40
N SER A 240 3.71 -23.97 -3.30
CA SER A 240 2.84 -23.57 -4.43
C SER A 240 3.64 -22.98 -5.59
N TRP A 241 4.66 -22.17 -5.30
CA TRP A 241 5.55 -21.61 -6.32
C TRP A 241 6.37 -22.70 -7.02
N GLU A 242 6.91 -23.67 -6.28
CA GLU A 242 7.67 -24.79 -6.85
C GLU A 242 6.79 -25.68 -7.74
N ALA A 243 5.55 -25.95 -7.32
CA ALA A 243 4.57 -26.67 -8.13
C ALA A 243 4.27 -25.93 -9.45
N PHE A 244 4.01 -24.62 -9.38
CA PHE A 244 3.78 -23.78 -10.55
C PHE A 244 4.96 -23.78 -11.53
N VAL A 245 6.19 -23.62 -11.03
CA VAL A 245 7.39 -23.64 -11.89
C VAL A 245 7.57 -25.00 -12.57
N ASN A 246 7.33 -26.10 -11.84
CA ASN A 246 7.41 -27.44 -12.41
C ASN A 246 6.34 -27.66 -13.49
N GLU A 247 5.12 -27.17 -13.28
CA GLU A 247 4.04 -27.26 -14.27
C GLU A 247 4.43 -26.53 -15.56
N VAL A 248 4.79 -25.25 -15.48
CA VAL A 248 5.12 -24.42 -16.65
C VAL A 248 6.41 -24.86 -17.35
N SER A 249 7.35 -25.49 -16.64
CA SER A 249 8.60 -26.00 -17.26
C SER A 249 8.40 -27.32 -18.01
N ASN A 250 7.28 -28.01 -17.80
CA ASN A 250 6.96 -29.28 -18.46
C ASN A 250 5.95 -29.10 -19.62
N GLU A 251 5.46 -27.89 -19.86
CA GLU A 251 4.68 -27.49 -21.06
C GLU A 251 5.60 -27.07 -22.21
#